data_AF-A0A6G0IZR7-F1
#
_entry.id   AF-A0A6G0IZR7-F1
#
_cell.length_a   1.000
_cell.length_b   1.000
_cell.length_c   1.000
_cell.angle_alpha   90.00
_cell.angle_beta   90.00
_cell.angle_gamma   90.00
#
_symmetry.space_group_name_H-M   'P 1'
#
loop_
_entity.id
_entity.type
_entity.pdbx_description
1 polymer ?
#
loop_
_entity_poly.entity_id
_entity_poly.type
_entity_poly.pdbx_seq_one_letter_code
_entity_poly.pdbx_strand_id
1 'polypeptide(L)'
;MSERCREALTTRQKLIAQDYKVSYSLAKACKSDLRKYHCSADSNMPRAREARLSYLLLCLESAVHRGRVVSGECQGEMMDYRRMLMEDFSLSPEIVLHCRSEIEGHCSGLHRKGRTLHCLMKVGRGDAAAIDPNCQRALQTLIQEADPGADYRIDRALNEACESVIQTACKHIRNGDPMILSCLMEHLYTEKMVEDCEHRLLELQYFIARDWKLDPVLYKKCQGDAARLCHLTAGTRPAK
;
A
#
# COMPACT_ATOMS: atom_id res chain seq x y z
N MET A 1 -21.23 -15.53 -6.83
CA MET A 1 -20.96 -14.48 -7.86
C MET A 1 -20.53 -15.17 -9.14
N SER A 2 -21.09 -14.80 -10.29
CA SER A 2 -20.72 -15.40 -11.59
C SER A 2 -19.37 -14.89 -12.09
N GLU A 3 -18.72 -15.65 -12.97
CA GLU A 3 -17.45 -15.26 -13.59
C GLU A 3 -17.55 -13.96 -14.39
N ARG A 4 -18.63 -13.79 -15.16
CA ARG A 4 -18.88 -12.55 -15.90
C ARG A 4 -19.00 -11.33 -14.99
N CYS A 5 -19.71 -11.47 -13.87
CA CYS A 5 -19.84 -10.38 -12.89
C CYS A 5 -18.47 -10.01 -12.30
N ARG A 6 -17.68 -11.02 -11.97
CA ARG A 6 -16.33 -10.90 -11.44
C ARG A 6 -15.38 -10.18 -12.41
N GLU A 7 -15.40 -10.54 -13.69
CA GLU A 7 -14.61 -9.89 -14.74
C GLU A 7 -15.03 -8.43 -14.97
N ALA A 8 -16.35 -8.15 -14.98
CA ALA A 8 -16.87 -6.81 -15.09
C ALA A 8 -16.44 -5.92 -13.90
N LEU A 9 -16.44 -6.48 -12.68
CA LEU A 9 -15.93 -5.81 -11.49
C LEU A 9 -14.44 -5.50 -11.61
N THR A 10 -13.61 -6.48 -11.96
CA THR A 10 -12.17 -6.26 -12.16
C THR A 10 -11.89 -5.24 -13.26
N THR A 11 -12.66 -5.26 -14.36
CA THR A 11 -12.55 -4.25 -15.42
C THR A 11 -12.86 -2.85 -14.90
N ARG A 12 -13.94 -2.70 -14.12
CA ARG A 12 -14.27 -1.42 -13.48
C ARG A 12 -13.15 -0.95 -12.53
N GLN A 13 -12.58 -1.85 -11.74
CA GLN A 13 -11.48 -1.53 -10.81
C GLN A 13 -10.22 -1.05 -11.56
N LYS A 14 -9.87 -1.71 -12.68
CA LYS A 14 -8.75 -1.28 -13.55
C LYS A 14 -8.98 0.13 -14.11
N LEU A 15 -10.20 0.43 -14.56
CA LEU A 15 -10.56 1.77 -15.04
C LEU A 15 -10.44 2.82 -13.92
N ILE A 16 -10.85 2.49 -12.69
CA ILE A 16 -10.71 3.42 -11.55
C ILE A 16 -9.24 3.64 -11.18
N ALA A 17 -8.39 2.61 -11.25
CA ALA A 17 -6.96 2.76 -11.00
C ALA A 17 -6.30 3.73 -12.01
N GLN A 18 -6.73 3.68 -13.27
CA GLN A 18 -6.27 4.57 -14.34
C GLN A 18 -6.84 5.99 -14.22
N ASP A 19 -8.13 6.11 -13.95
CA ASP A 19 -8.81 7.39 -13.71
C ASP A 19 -9.77 7.27 -12.52
N TYR A 20 -9.40 7.89 -11.41
CA TYR A 20 -10.18 7.86 -10.18
C TYR A 20 -11.59 8.43 -10.37
N LYS A 21 -11.80 9.30 -11.38
CA LYS A 21 -13.10 9.93 -11.68
C LYS A 21 -14.15 8.94 -12.20
N VAL A 22 -13.72 7.76 -12.67
CA VAL A 22 -14.63 6.65 -13.01
C VAL A 22 -15.44 6.22 -11.77
N SER A 23 -14.87 6.40 -10.57
CA SER A 23 -15.60 6.24 -9.33
C SER A 23 -16.24 7.57 -8.89
N TYR A 24 -17.56 7.64 -9.04
CA TYR A 24 -18.34 8.80 -8.59
C TYR A 24 -18.21 9.03 -7.06
N SER A 25 -18.22 7.97 -6.25
CA SER A 25 -18.14 8.09 -4.79
C SER A 25 -16.82 8.70 -4.36
N LEU A 26 -15.70 8.16 -4.85
CA LEU A 26 -14.35 8.67 -4.60
C LEU A 26 -14.20 10.12 -5.08
N ALA A 27 -14.59 10.38 -6.33
CA ALA A 27 -14.45 11.70 -6.92
C ALA A 27 -15.28 12.76 -6.19
N LYS A 28 -16.46 12.38 -5.68
CA LYS A 28 -17.33 13.26 -4.88
C LYS A 28 -16.75 13.49 -3.49
N ALA A 29 -16.42 12.42 -2.77
CA ALA A 29 -15.94 12.47 -1.39
C ALA A 29 -14.63 13.27 -1.29
N CYS A 30 -13.68 13.04 -2.19
CA CYS A 30 -12.38 13.70 -2.16
C CYS A 30 -12.33 15.08 -2.85
N LYS A 31 -13.42 15.56 -3.44
CA LYS A 31 -13.42 16.78 -4.27
C LYS A 31 -12.92 18.02 -3.54
N SER A 32 -13.36 18.23 -2.30
CA SER A 32 -12.98 19.38 -1.47
C SER A 32 -11.52 19.29 -1.04
N ASP A 33 -11.08 18.14 -0.58
CA ASP A 33 -9.72 17.88 -0.12
C ASP A 33 -8.69 18.01 -1.25
N LEU A 34 -9.00 17.48 -2.43
CA LEU A 34 -8.15 17.60 -3.63
C LEU A 34 -7.93 19.07 -4.02
N ARG A 35 -8.99 19.89 -3.97
CA ARG A 35 -8.89 21.34 -4.24
C ARG A 35 -8.09 22.05 -3.16
N LYS A 36 -8.38 21.75 -1.88
CA LYS A 36 -7.75 22.35 -0.71
C LYS A 36 -6.24 22.11 -0.67
N TYR A 37 -5.79 20.94 -1.11
CA TYR A 37 -4.39 20.54 -1.06
C TYR A 37 -3.69 20.60 -2.42
N HIS A 38 -4.35 21.15 -3.45
CA HIS A 38 -3.81 21.28 -4.80
C HIS A 38 -3.30 19.95 -5.37
N CYS A 39 -4.03 18.87 -5.11
CA CYS A 39 -3.78 17.55 -5.67
C CYS A 39 -4.32 17.49 -7.10
N SER A 40 -3.64 18.17 -8.02
CA SER A 40 -3.91 18.14 -9.45
C SER A 40 -2.65 17.69 -10.18
N ALA A 41 -2.79 16.72 -11.09
CA ALA A 41 -1.66 16.27 -11.89
C ALA A 41 -1.09 17.46 -12.69
N ASP A 42 0.23 17.63 -12.60
CA ASP A 42 0.94 18.80 -13.13
C ASP A 42 0.76 18.92 -14.65
N SER A 43 0.28 20.08 -15.11
CA SER A 43 0.02 20.36 -16.52
C SER A 43 1.26 20.30 -17.42
N ASN A 44 2.45 20.29 -16.83
CA ASN A 44 3.74 20.31 -17.53
C ASN A 44 4.24 18.91 -17.97
N MET A 45 3.55 17.81 -17.64
CA MET A 45 3.89 16.48 -18.15
C MET A 45 2.80 15.93 -19.09
N PRO A 46 3.10 15.68 -20.38
CA PRO A 46 2.14 15.12 -21.35
C PRO A 46 1.58 13.73 -20.96
N ARG A 47 2.36 12.94 -20.20
CA ARG A 47 1.94 11.64 -19.63
C ARG A 47 1.22 11.74 -18.27
N ALA A 48 1.17 12.93 -17.66
CA ALA A 48 0.52 13.17 -16.36
C ALA A 48 -0.92 13.69 -16.51
N ARG A 49 -1.51 13.66 -17.72
CA ARG A 49 -2.86 14.19 -17.98
C ARG A 49 -4.00 13.36 -17.38
N GLU A 50 -3.71 12.23 -16.76
CA GLU A 50 -4.71 11.33 -16.21
C GLU A 50 -4.86 11.56 -14.70
N ALA A 51 -6.11 11.62 -14.26
CA ALA A 51 -6.49 11.66 -12.85
C ALA A 51 -6.25 10.28 -12.20
N ARG A 52 -4.99 9.85 -12.18
CA ARG A 52 -4.58 8.53 -11.67
C ARG A 52 -4.87 8.42 -10.18
N LEU A 53 -5.37 7.25 -9.78
CA LEU A 53 -5.67 6.95 -8.39
C LEU A 53 -4.41 7.04 -7.51
N SER A 54 -3.27 6.52 -7.98
CA SER A 54 -2.01 6.55 -7.22
C SER A 54 -1.56 7.97 -6.87
N TYR A 55 -1.67 8.91 -7.81
CA TYR A 55 -1.34 10.32 -7.57
C TYR A 55 -2.25 10.94 -6.51
N LEU A 56 -3.56 10.68 -6.59
CA LEU A 56 -4.52 11.14 -5.58
C LEU A 56 -4.16 10.61 -4.19
N LEU A 57 -3.92 9.30 -4.07
CA LEU A 57 -3.61 8.65 -2.80
C LEU A 57 -2.32 9.23 -2.19
N LEU A 58 -1.24 9.30 -2.96
CA LEU A 58 0.04 9.82 -2.50
C LEU A 58 -0.02 11.31 -2.11
N CYS A 59 -0.76 12.12 -2.87
CA CYS A 59 -0.89 13.55 -2.58
C CYS A 59 -1.66 13.81 -1.28
N LEU A 60 -2.80 13.14 -1.11
CA LEU A 60 -3.61 13.27 0.10
C LEU A 60 -2.92 12.66 1.32
N GLU A 61 -2.21 11.54 1.16
CA GLU A 61 -1.40 10.97 2.24
C GLU A 61 -0.29 11.93 2.67
N SER A 62 0.42 12.55 1.72
CA SER A 62 1.40 13.58 2.03
C SER A 62 0.77 14.79 2.76
N ALA A 63 -0.49 15.11 2.51
CA ALA A 63 -1.21 16.12 3.29
C ALA A 63 -1.44 15.65 4.74
N VAL A 64 -1.93 14.41 4.92
CA VAL A 64 -2.18 13.79 6.24
C VAL A 64 -0.90 13.71 7.07
N HIS A 65 0.19 13.22 6.48
CA HIS A 65 1.52 13.15 7.08
C HIS A 65 2.05 14.51 7.58
N ARG A 66 1.70 15.60 6.90
CA ARG A 66 2.02 16.98 7.33
C ARG A 66 1.05 17.55 8.37
N GLY A 67 0.24 16.70 9.00
CA GLY A 67 -0.74 17.09 10.01
C GLY A 67 -1.97 17.78 9.45
N ARG A 68 -2.21 17.72 8.13
CA ARG A 68 -3.42 18.29 7.52
C ARG A 68 -4.57 17.28 7.62
N VAL A 69 -5.79 17.79 7.69
CA VAL A 69 -7.00 16.97 7.86
C VAL A 69 -7.67 16.70 6.52
N VAL A 70 -7.81 15.44 6.13
CA VAL A 70 -8.65 15.00 5.02
C VAL A 70 -10.02 14.61 5.57
N SER A 71 -11.09 14.85 4.83
CA SER A 71 -12.45 14.50 5.28
C SER A 71 -12.61 13.00 5.53
N GLY A 72 -13.44 12.63 6.52
CA GLY A 72 -13.69 11.22 6.84
C GLY A 72 -14.29 10.42 5.68
N GLU A 73 -15.13 11.04 4.85
CA GLU A 73 -15.66 10.43 3.63
C GLU A 73 -14.55 10.12 2.63
N CYS A 74 -13.65 11.07 2.38
CA CYS A 74 -12.52 10.84 1.47
C CYS A 74 -11.53 9.80 2.03
N GLN A 75 -11.23 9.85 3.34
CA GLN A 75 -10.40 8.84 3.98
C GLN A 75 -11.00 7.43 3.86
N GLY A 76 -12.32 7.29 4.02
CA GLY A 76 -13.01 6.01 3.81
C GLY A 76 -12.82 5.47 2.40
N GLU A 77 -13.05 6.29 1.37
CA GLU A 77 -12.82 5.88 -0.02
C GLU A 77 -11.33 5.56 -0.27
N MET A 78 -10.40 6.38 0.21
CA MET A 78 -8.95 6.09 0.10
C MET A 78 -8.61 4.72 0.67
N MET A 79 -9.14 4.37 1.84
CA MET A 79 -8.93 3.07 2.47
C MET A 79 -9.48 1.90 1.64
N ASP A 80 -10.66 2.07 1.05
CA ASP A 80 -11.27 1.04 0.19
C ASP A 80 -10.41 0.78 -1.06
N TYR A 81 -9.89 1.83 -1.69
CA TYR A 81 -9.02 1.70 -2.85
C TYR A 81 -7.63 1.15 -2.51
N ARG A 82 -7.06 1.54 -1.37
CA ARG A 82 -5.80 0.95 -0.88
C ARG A 82 -5.94 -0.56 -0.67
N ARG A 83 -7.03 -0.99 -0.02
CA ARG A 83 -7.33 -2.42 0.15
C ARG A 83 -7.48 -3.11 -1.20
N MET A 84 -8.20 -2.49 -2.13
CA MET A 84 -8.41 -3.03 -3.47
C MET A 84 -7.07 -3.27 -4.20
N LEU A 85 -6.14 -2.31 -4.14
CA LEU A 85 -4.80 -2.42 -4.71
C LEU A 85 -3.98 -3.55 -4.06
N MET A 86 -4.12 -3.76 -2.74
CA MET A 86 -3.46 -4.84 -2.00
C MET A 86 -4.15 -6.20 -2.12
N GLU A 87 -5.38 -6.26 -2.64
CA GLU A 87 -6.08 -7.53 -2.86
C GLU A 87 -5.84 -8.12 -4.25
N ASP A 88 -5.66 -7.27 -5.27
CA ASP A 88 -5.55 -7.67 -6.68
C ASP A 88 -4.41 -6.94 -7.40
N PHE A 89 -3.31 -7.66 -7.60
CA PHE A 89 -2.11 -7.15 -8.29
C PHE A 89 -2.40 -6.66 -9.72
N SER A 90 -3.45 -7.17 -10.37
CA SER A 90 -3.78 -6.81 -11.76
C SER A 90 -4.28 -5.38 -11.92
N LEU A 91 -4.54 -4.70 -10.80
CA LEU A 91 -4.91 -3.30 -10.74
C LEU A 91 -3.69 -2.36 -10.77
N SER A 92 -2.48 -2.89 -10.57
CA SER A 92 -1.24 -2.13 -10.72
C SER A 92 -0.56 -2.49 -12.05
N PRO A 93 -0.59 -1.59 -13.06
CA PRO A 93 0.07 -1.85 -14.34
C PRO A 93 1.57 -2.09 -14.19
N GLU A 94 2.23 -1.42 -13.24
CA GLU A 94 3.66 -1.58 -12.97
C GLU A 94 3.97 -3.00 -12.49
N ILE A 95 3.16 -3.57 -11.60
CA ILE A 95 3.32 -4.97 -11.17
C ILE A 95 3.11 -5.92 -12.36
N VAL A 96 2.03 -5.74 -13.12
CA VAL A 96 1.72 -6.63 -14.26
C VAL A 96 2.82 -6.59 -15.32
N LEU A 97 3.42 -5.43 -15.55
CA LEU A 97 4.47 -5.25 -16.55
C LEU A 97 5.82 -5.77 -16.06
N HIS A 98 6.22 -5.41 -14.83
CA HIS A 98 7.58 -5.61 -14.35
C HIS A 98 7.78 -6.89 -13.55
N CYS A 99 6.73 -7.50 -13.01
CA CYS A 99 6.82 -8.73 -12.21
C CYS A 99 6.33 -9.97 -12.96
N ARG A 100 6.18 -9.93 -14.29
CA ARG A 100 5.61 -11.05 -15.06
C ARG A 100 6.38 -12.34 -14.86
N SER A 101 7.72 -12.28 -14.94
CA SER A 101 8.59 -13.44 -14.80
C SER A 101 8.43 -14.09 -13.43
N GLU A 102 8.36 -13.27 -12.37
CA GLU A 102 8.19 -13.72 -11.00
C GLU A 102 6.80 -14.31 -10.76
N ILE A 103 5.76 -13.68 -11.34
CA ILE A 103 4.39 -14.17 -11.25
C ILE A 103 4.27 -15.54 -11.91
N GLU A 104 4.81 -15.71 -13.11
CA GLU A 104 4.72 -16.96 -13.87
C GLU A 104 5.63 -18.05 -13.26
N GLY A 105 6.85 -17.69 -12.85
CA GLY A 105 7.86 -18.63 -12.35
C GLY A 105 7.70 -19.04 -10.88
N HIS A 106 7.21 -18.15 -10.02
CA HIS A 106 7.18 -18.38 -8.57
C HIS A 106 5.78 -18.29 -7.94
N CYS A 107 4.90 -17.46 -8.50
CA CYS A 107 3.60 -17.14 -7.89
C CYS A 107 2.38 -17.63 -8.70
N SER A 108 2.59 -18.58 -9.61
CA SER A 108 1.54 -19.10 -10.48
C SER A 108 0.41 -19.76 -9.68
N GLY A 109 -0.84 -19.60 -10.14
CA GLY A 109 -2.03 -20.16 -9.48
C GLY A 109 -2.46 -19.44 -8.18
N LEU A 110 -1.68 -18.47 -7.68
CA LEU A 110 -2.11 -17.60 -6.60
C LEU A 110 -2.97 -16.47 -7.17
N HIS A 111 -4.24 -16.40 -6.75
CA HIS A 111 -5.12 -15.32 -7.16
C HIS A 111 -5.93 -14.77 -5.98
N ARG A 112 -6.01 -13.42 -5.94
CA ARG A 112 -6.80 -12.59 -5.02
C ARG A 112 -6.37 -12.62 -3.55
N LYS A 113 -7.03 -11.76 -2.76
CA LYS A 113 -6.80 -11.54 -1.34
C LYS A 113 -5.33 -11.21 -1.02
N GLY A 114 -4.59 -10.62 -1.95
CA GLY A 114 -3.19 -10.24 -1.75
C GLY A 114 -2.19 -11.39 -1.76
N ARG A 115 -2.61 -12.65 -2.02
CA ARG A 115 -1.69 -13.81 -2.00
C ARG A 115 -0.55 -13.71 -3.03
N THR A 116 -0.85 -13.23 -4.23
CA THR A 116 0.16 -13.02 -5.27
C THR A 116 1.16 -11.93 -4.86
N LEU A 117 0.67 -10.83 -4.29
CA LEU A 117 1.53 -9.73 -3.84
C LEU A 117 2.45 -10.18 -2.72
N HIS A 118 1.93 -10.90 -1.75
CA HIS A 118 2.76 -11.47 -0.69
C HIS A 118 3.76 -12.52 -1.18
N CYS A 119 3.41 -13.33 -2.18
CA CYS A 119 4.38 -14.20 -2.84
C CYS A 119 5.50 -13.39 -3.50
N LEU A 120 5.17 -12.31 -4.22
CA LEU A 120 6.16 -11.41 -4.80
C LEU A 120 7.02 -10.73 -3.71
N MET A 121 6.42 -10.32 -2.59
CA MET A 121 7.15 -9.80 -1.44
C MET A 121 8.10 -10.83 -0.83
N LYS A 122 7.68 -12.11 -0.77
CA LYS A 122 8.53 -13.22 -0.32
C LYS A 122 9.72 -13.43 -1.24
N VAL A 123 9.50 -13.43 -2.55
CA VAL A 123 10.57 -13.53 -3.56
C VAL A 123 11.52 -12.35 -3.42
N GLY A 124 11.00 -11.12 -3.31
CA GLY A 124 11.79 -9.91 -3.15
C GLY A 124 12.55 -9.80 -1.83
N ARG A 125 12.02 -10.40 -0.74
CA ARG A 125 12.68 -10.53 0.56
C ARG A 125 13.80 -11.57 0.57
N GLY A 126 13.69 -12.60 -0.25
CA GLY A 126 14.63 -13.71 -0.34
C GLY A 126 15.97 -13.30 -0.97
N ASP A 127 16.48 -14.12 -1.88
CA ASP A 127 17.71 -13.80 -2.59
C ASP A 127 17.48 -12.60 -3.53
N ALA A 128 18.28 -11.54 -3.37
CA ALA A 128 18.21 -10.35 -4.21
C ALA A 128 18.48 -10.65 -5.70
N ALA A 129 19.16 -11.76 -6.01
CA ALA A 129 19.35 -12.24 -7.38
C ALA A 129 18.10 -12.90 -7.98
N ALA A 130 17.09 -13.24 -7.16
CA ALA A 130 15.89 -13.95 -7.58
C ALA A 130 14.74 -13.03 -8.06
N ILE A 131 14.88 -11.71 -7.94
CA ILE A 131 13.86 -10.74 -8.36
C ILE A 131 14.44 -9.71 -9.34
N ASP A 132 13.70 -9.41 -10.41
CA ASP A 132 14.04 -8.31 -11.31
C ASP A 132 14.01 -6.97 -10.54
N PRO A 133 15.04 -6.11 -10.68
CA PRO A 133 15.07 -4.82 -10.00
C PRO A 133 13.87 -3.90 -10.33
N ASN A 134 13.28 -4.02 -11.51
CA ASN A 134 12.05 -3.31 -11.86
C ASN A 134 10.84 -3.88 -11.11
N CYS A 135 10.74 -5.21 -10.97
CA CYS A 135 9.70 -5.81 -10.14
C CYS A 135 9.82 -5.35 -8.68
N GLN A 136 11.04 -5.36 -8.13
CA GLN A 136 11.30 -4.89 -6.77
C GLN A 136 10.88 -3.42 -6.57
N ARG A 137 11.18 -2.55 -7.55
CA ARG A 137 10.72 -1.14 -7.53
C ARG A 137 9.21 -1.00 -7.68
N ALA A 138 8.58 -1.83 -8.52
CA ALA A 138 7.13 -1.82 -8.70
C ALA A 138 6.42 -2.24 -7.41
N LEU A 139 6.92 -3.26 -6.69
CA LEU A 139 6.44 -3.65 -5.36
C LEU A 139 6.60 -2.53 -4.34
N GLN A 140 7.77 -1.89 -4.29
CA GLN A 140 8.01 -0.76 -3.39
C GLN A 140 7.02 0.39 -3.66
N THR A 141 6.76 0.69 -4.93
CA THR A 141 5.81 1.73 -5.34
C THR A 141 4.38 1.37 -4.92
N LEU A 142 3.95 0.13 -5.16
CA LEU A 142 2.63 -0.33 -4.74
C LEU A 142 2.44 -0.24 -3.22
N ILE A 143 3.44 -0.66 -2.43
CA ILE A 143 3.38 -0.60 -0.97
C ILE A 143 3.32 0.87 -0.51
N GLN A 144 4.02 1.79 -1.18
CA GLN A 144 3.92 3.22 -0.89
C GLN A 144 2.54 3.80 -1.24
N GLU A 145 1.93 3.37 -2.34
CA GLU A 145 0.60 3.83 -2.75
C GLU A 145 -0.51 3.30 -1.84
N ALA A 146 -0.42 2.01 -1.50
CA ALA A 146 -1.38 1.33 -0.66
C ALA A 146 -1.22 1.69 0.83
N ASP A 147 -0.01 1.95 1.28
CA ASP A 147 0.34 2.29 2.67
C ASP A 147 -0.24 1.34 3.73
N PRO A 148 0.00 0.02 3.65
CA PRO A 148 -0.44 -0.93 4.66
C PRO A 148 0.29 -0.77 6.01
N GLY A 149 1.37 0.03 6.06
CA GLY A 149 2.08 0.39 7.29
C GLY A 149 1.26 1.33 8.18
N ALA A 150 0.48 2.24 7.59
CA ALA A 150 -0.45 3.10 8.31
C ALA A 150 -1.65 2.37 8.91
N ASP A 151 -2.10 1.29 8.26
CA ASP A 151 -3.22 0.47 8.73
C ASP A 151 -3.13 -0.95 8.14
N TYR A 152 -2.81 -1.91 9.01
CA TYR A 152 -2.66 -3.32 8.64
C TYR A 152 -3.90 -3.93 7.96
N ARG A 153 -5.09 -3.34 8.15
CA ARG A 153 -6.35 -3.82 7.55
C ARG A 153 -6.43 -3.59 6.05
N ILE A 154 -5.55 -2.76 5.50
CA ILE A 154 -5.35 -2.61 4.05
C ILE A 154 -4.81 -3.92 3.47
N ASP A 155 -3.92 -4.58 4.22
CA ASP A 155 -3.37 -5.87 3.84
C ASP A 155 -4.25 -7.01 4.35
N ARG A 156 -5.14 -7.48 3.47
CA ARG A 156 -6.05 -8.57 3.81
C ARG A 156 -5.34 -9.88 4.13
N ALA A 157 -4.25 -10.20 3.43
CA ALA A 157 -3.54 -11.46 3.64
C ALA A 157 -2.85 -11.46 5.01
N LEU A 158 -2.20 -10.35 5.38
CA LEU A 158 -1.66 -10.16 6.72
C LEU A 158 -2.75 -10.21 7.79
N ASN A 159 -3.85 -9.46 7.59
CA ASN A 159 -4.95 -9.39 8.55
C ASN A 159 -5.57 -10.79 8.79
N GLU A 160 -5.90 -11.54 7.74
CA GLU A 160 -6.43 -12.90 7.86
C GLU A 160 -5.42 -13.85 8.55
N ALA A 161 -4.12 -13.74 8.25
CA ALA A 161 -3.09 -14.59 8.84
C ALA A 161 -2.82 -14.29 10.32
N CYS A 162 -2.92 -13.02 10.73
CA CYS A 162 -2.57 -12.54 12.06
C CYS A 162 -3.75 -12.38 13.02
N GLU A 163 -4.99 -12.62 12.58
CA GLU A 163 -6.21 -12.40 13.38
C GLU A 163 -6.12 -13.05 14.78
N SER A 164 -5.66 -14.31 14.88
CA SER A 164 -5.53 -15.01 16.16
C SER A 164 -4.49 -14.35 17.10
N VAL A 165 -3.35 -13.93 16.55
CA VAL A 165 -2.28 -13.24 17.30
C VAL A 165 -2.78 -11.88 17.77
N ILE A 166 -3.50 -11.15 16.91
CA ILE A 166 -4.08 -9.84 17.25
C ILE A 166 -5.05 -9.99 18.42
N GLN A 167 -5.97 -10.95 18.36
CA GLN A 167 -6.97 -11.17 19.40
C GLN A 167 -6.38 -11.64 20.74
N THR A 168 -5.29 -12.40 20.71
CA THR A 168 -4.71 -13.02 21.92
C THR A 168 -3.58 -12.19 22.54
N ALA A 169 -2.80 -11.48 21.73
CA ALA A 169 -1.61 -10.73 22.15
C ALA A 169 -1.79 -9.20 22.05
N CYS A 170 -2.44 -8.71 20.99
CA CYS A 170 -2.51 -7.28 20.67
C CYS A 170 -3.88 -6.63 20.94
N LYS A 171 -4.79 -7.31 21.63
CA LYS A 171 -6.18 -6.84 21.90
C LYS A 171 -6.31 -5.48 22.60
N HIS A 172 -5.24 -5.00 23.22
CA HIS A 172 -5.20 -3.73 23.94
C HIS A 172 -4.97 -2.54 22.99
N ILE A 173 -4.52 -2.80 21.77
CA ILE A 173 -4.31 -1.80 20.73
C ILE A 173 -5.61 -1.64 19.95
N ARG A 174 -5.95 -0.40 19.61
CA ARG A 174 -7.16 -0.09 18.87
C ARG A 174 -7.10 -0.68 17.46
N ASN A 175 -8.20 -1.24 16.97
CA ASN A 175 -8.31 -1.72 15.59
C ASN A 175 -8.01 -0.60 14.58
N GLY A 176 -7.10 -0.89 13.64
CA GLY A 176 -6.62 0.07 12.64
C GLY A 176 -5.53 1.02 13.13
N ASP A 177 -5.04 0.88 14.36
CA ASP A 177 -3.88 1.61 14.85
C ASP A 177 -2.59 1.02 14.25
N PRO A 178 -1.67 1.84 13.71
CA PRO A 178 -0.40 1.36 13.16
C PRO A 178 0.47 0.62 14.19
N MET A 179 0.25 0.83 15.50
CA MET A 179 0.98 0.11 16.55
C MET A 179 0.72 -1.40 16.55
N ILE A 180 -0.32 -1.90 15.86
CA ILE A 180 -0.56 -3.34 15.70
C ILE A 180 0.65 -4.04 15.07
N LEU A 181 1.28 -3.44 14.05
CA LEU A 181 2.46 -4.05 13.42
C LEU A 181 3.63 -4.15 14.40
N SER A 182 3.84 -3.13 15.24
CA SER A 182 4.86 -3.17 16.30
C SER A 182 4.57 -4.27 17.32
N CYS A 183 3.32 -4.42 17.77
CA CYS A 183 2.95 -5.50 18.69
C CYS A 183 3.14 -6.89 18.09
N LEU A 184 2.79 -7.08 16.81
CA LEU A 184 3.03 -8.34 16.13
C LEU A 184 4.54 -8.67 16.05
N MET A 185 5.38 -7.67 15.77
CA MET A 185 6.84 -7.83 15.77
C MET A 185 7.42 -8.13 17.16
N GLU A 186 6.88 -7.54 18.23
CA GLU A 186 7.28 -7.85 19.62
C GLU A 186 6.97 -9.31 20.00
N HIS A 187 5.93 -9.89 19.38
CA HIS A 187 5.51 -11.27 19.62
C HIS A 187 6.09 -12.30 18.65
N LEU A 188 6.97 -11.90 17.71
CA LEU A 188 7.48 -12.72 16.61
C LEU A 188 8.05 -14.08 17.05
N TYR A 189 8.80 -14.12 18.16
CA TYR A 189 9.45 -15.34 18.66
C TYR A 189 8.76 -15.93 19.91
N THR A 190 7.47 -15.64 20.08
CA THR A 190 6.67 -16.15 21.20
C THR A 190 5.72 -17.25 20.76
N GLU A 191 5.27 -18.08 21.71
CA GLU A 191 4.27 -19.14 21.46
C GLU A 191 2.93 -18.62 20.92
N LYS A 192 2.66 -17.32 21.02
CA LYS A 192 1.46 -16.69 20.50
C LYS A 192 1.50 -16.49 18.99
N MET A 193 2.70 -16.47 18.39
CA MET A 193 2.87 -16.26 16.96
C MET A 193 2.54 -17.54 16.19
N VAL A 194 1.80 -17.39 15.09
CA VAL A 194 1.51 -18.49 14.16
C VAL A 194 2.33 -18.33 12.88
N GLU A 195 2.74 -19.44 12.29
CA GLU A 195 3.64 -19.47 11.12
C GLU A 195 3.16 -18.59 9.96
N ASP A 196 1.87 -18.64 9.63
CA ASP A 196 1.31 -17.83 8.55
C ASP A 196 1.41 -16.32 8.85
N CYS A 197 1.15 -15.91 10.09
CA CYS A 197 1.27 -14.51 10.50
C CYS A 197 2.73 -14.06 10.45
N GLU A 198 3.65 -14.85 10.99
CA GLU A 198 5.09 -14.58 10.92
C GLU A 198 5.55 -14.35 9.47
N HIS A 199 5.17 -15.26 8.56
CA HIS A 199 5.54 -15.13 7.16
C HIS A 199 5.02 -13.85 6.51
N ARG A 200 3.71 -13.56 6.64
CA ARG A 200 3.13 -12.34 6.05
C ARG A 200 3.69 -11.07 6.67
N LEU A 201 3.90 -11.07 7.99
CA LEU A 201 4.46 -9.94 8.71
C LEU A 201 5.88 -9.62 8.24
N LEU A 202 6.75 -10.62 8.15
CA LEU A 202 8.13 -10.42 7.72
C LEU A 202 8.26 -10.00 6.25
N GLU A 203 7.38 -10.51 5.38
CA GLU A 203 7.28 -10.08 3.98
C GLU A 203 6.96 -8.59 3.88
N LEU A 204 5.96 -8.11 4.61
CA LEU A 204 5.61 -6.69 4.61
C LEU A 204 6.68 -5.83 5.30
N GLN A 205 7.17 -6.28 6.46
CA GLN A 205 8.16 -5.56 7.26
C GLN A 205 9.46 -5.30 6.50
N TYR A 206 9.85 -6.19 5.59
CA TYR A 206 11.01 -6.01 4.72
C TYR A 206 10.93 -4.72 3.89
N PHE A 207 9.77 -4.39 3.34
CA PHE A 207 9.58 -3.19 2.53
C PHE A 207 9.40 -1.94 3.39
N ILE A 208 8.67 -2.04 4.51
CA ILE A 208 8.50 -0.93 5.46
C ILE A 208 9.86 -0.51 6.04
N ALA A 209 10.69 -1.46 6.47
CA ALA A 209 11.98 -1.16 7.10
C ALA A 209 13.01 -0.52 6.15
N ARG A 210 12.80 -0.60 4.83
CA ARG A 210 13.71 -0.06 3.82
C ARG A 210 13.36 1.34 3.33
N ASP A 211 12.15 1.79 3.61
CA ASP A 211 11.76 3.17 3.40
C ASP A 211 11.11 3.70 4.67
N TRP A 212 11.86 4.50 5.43
CA TRP A 212 11.39 5.10 6.68
C TRP A 212 10.11 5.93 6.54
N LYS A 213 9.76 6.37 5.31
CA LYS A 213 8.47 7.05 5.05
C LYS A 213 7.27 6.12 5.15
N LEU A 214 7.47 4.81 5.03
CA LEU A 214 6.42 3.79 5.14
C LEU A 214 6.18 3.33 6.58
N ASP A 215 7.02 3.75 7.53
CA ASP A 215 6.80 3.53 8.95
C ASP A 215 6.16 4.79 9.55
N PRO A 216 4.86 4.78 9.91
CA PRO A 216 4.17 5.97 10.40
C PRO A 216 4.76 6.51 11.70
N VAL A 217 5.29 5.63 12.56
CA VAL A 217 5.86 5.99 13.86
C VAL A 217 7.19 6.71 13.65
N LEU A 218 8.06 6.15 12.81
CA LEU A 218 9.33 6.77 12.44
C LEU A 218 9.11 8.05 11.66
N TYR A 219 8.22 8.05 10.66
CA TYR A 219 7.95 9.25 9.88
C TYR A 219 7.51 10.42 10.77
N LYS A 220 6.54 10.19 11.65
CA LYS A 220 6.04 11.22 12.57
C LYS A 220 7.13 11.80 13.47
N LYS A 221 8.02 10.95 13.99
CA LYS A 221 9.09 11.36 14.93
C LYS A 221 10.30 11.96 14.22
N CYS A 222 10.65 11.46 13.04
CA CYS A 222 11.93 11.71 12.40
C CYS A 222 11.86 12.61 11.16
N GLN A 223 10.67 12.96 10.64
CA GLN A 223 10.54 13.78 9.42
C GLN A 223 11.27 15.14 9.50
N GLY A 224 11.27 15.78 10.67
CA GLY A 224 11.95 17.06 10.87
C GLY A 224 13.47 16.93 10.79
N ASP A 225 14.02 15.88 11.40
CA ASP A 225 15.43 15.56 11.32
C ASP A 225 15.82 15.11 9.92
N ALA A 226 15.00 14.32 9.25
CA ALA A 226 15.23 13.93 7.86
C ALA A 226 15.27 15.14 6.91
N ALA A 227 14.39 16.13 7.09
CA ALA A 227 14.42 17.37 6.32
C ALA A 227 15.68 18.20 6.61
N ARG A 228 16.08 18.29 7.89
CA ARG A 228 17.23 19.10 8.34
C ARG A 228 18.58 18.47 8.00
N LEU A 229 18.73 17.17 8.21
CA LEU A 229 20.00 16.43 8.12
C LEU A 229 20.23 15.83 6.74
N CYS A 230 19.16 15.40 6.07
CA CYS A 230 19.24 14.74 4.76
C CYS A 230 18.82 15.66 3.60
N HIS A 231 18.47 16.92 3.90
CA HIS A 231 17.96 17.91 2.92
C HIS A 231 16.79 17.37 2.07
N LEU A 232 15.98 16.47 2.65
CA LEU A 232 14.82 15.92 1.98
C LEU A 232 13.71 16.98 1.95
N THR A 233 13.52 17.64 0.82
CA THR A 233 12.37 18.51 0.60
C THR A 233 11.09 17.67 0.56
N ALA A 234 10.08 18.06 1.35
CA ALA A 234 8.78 17.40 1.39
C ALA A 234 8.09 17.45 0.01
N GLY A 235 8.32 16.44 -0.83
CA GLY A 235 7.65 16.28 -2.14
C GLY A 235 8.53 15.83 -3.30
N THR A 236 9.85 15.72 -3.17
CA THR A 236 10.70 15.22 -4.25
C THR A 236 11.05 13.75 -4.02
N ARG A 237 10.76 12.89 -5.03
CA ARG A 237 11.29 11.52 -5.10
C ARG A 237 12.80 11.54 -4.84
N PRO A 238 13.38 10.49 -4.23
CA PRO A 238 14.83 10.38 -4.14
C PRO A 238 15.40 10.41 -5.56
N ALA A 239 16.25 11.41 -5.83
CA ALA A 239 17.07 11.43 -7.02
C ALA A 239 18.20 10.41 -6.82
N LYS A 240 18.02 9.21 -7.39
CA LYS A 240 19.03 8.43 -8.13
C LYS A 240 18.42 7.11 -8.58
#